data_AF-A0A800IMX8-F1
#
_entry.id   AF-A0A800IMX8-F1
#
_cell.length_a   1.000
_cell.length_b   1.000
_cell.length_c   1.000
_cell.angle_alpha   90.00
_cell.angle_beta   90.00
_cell.angle_gamma   90.00
#
_symmetry.space_group_name_H-M   'P 1'
#
loop_
_entity.id
_entity.type
_entity.pdbx_description
1 polymer ?
#
loop_
_entity_poly.entity_id
_entity_poly.type
_entity_poly.pdbx_seq_one_letter_code
_entity_poly.pdbx_strand_id
1 'polypeptide(L)'
;MGCGGQAVYRFSVRAIVCNAGTFSSGLCQSALCTFIAPSEVLLAKKIAEIAPDPLQKSFFACTGSESNEMALRLVRKYTGRFEVIALMRGYHGQSYGSASITGRGGMLREGYGPMPTGASFVPPPYTYRCQYCKGESCCNLGCADAVEYVIDTSTSGKPAAFFFEPMMSAAGQIVPSK
;
A
#
# COMPACT_ATOMS: atom_id res chain seq x y z
N MET A 1 -22.02 -15.00 -19.59
CA MET A 1 -20.88 -15.90 -19.31
C MET A 1 -19.91 -15.11 -18.45
N GLY A 2 -19.97 -15.31 -17.13
CA GLY A 2 -19.23 -14.50 -16.15
C GLY A 2 -17.88 -15.14 -15.84
N CYS A 3 -16.79 -14.40 -16.07
CA CYS A 3 -15.49 -14.72 -15.48
C CYS A 3 -15.54 -14.36 -14.00
N GLY A 4 -15.90 -15.34 -13.17
CA GLY A 4 -15.74 -15.27 -11.73
C GLY A 4 -14.34 -15.71 -11.35
N GLY A 5 -13.52 -14.78 -10.88
CA GLY A 5 -12.17 -15.03 -10.36
C GLY A 5 -11.89 -14.15 -9.15
N GLN A 6 -12.57 -14.41 -8.03
CA GLN A 6 -12.26 -13.74 -6.77
C GLN A 6 -11.05 -14.40 -6.10
N ALA A 7 -9.85 -13.87 -6.34
CA ALA A 7 -8.68 -14.18 -5.53
C ALA A 7 -8.49 -13.07 -4.47
N VAL A 8 -9.05 -13.28 -3.28
CA VAL A 8 -8.87 -12.40 -2.13
C VAL A 8 -7.67 -12.88 -1.32
N TYR A 9 -6.48 -12.36 -1.59
CA TYR A 9 -5.30 -12.65 -0.78
C TYR A 9 -5.33 -11.81 0.51
N ARG A 10 -5.51 -12.50 1.64
CA ARG A 10 -5.72 -11.90 2.96
C ARG A 10 -4.37 -11.60 3.64
N PHE A 11 -3.79 -10.43 3.38
CA PHE A 11 -2.60 -9.97 4.09
C PHE A 11 -2.98 -9.16 5.33
N SER A 12 -2.74 -9.72 6.52
CA SER A 12 -3.12 -9.13 7.81
C SER A 12 -2.12 -8.07 8.26
N VAL A 13 -2.27 -6.83 7.76
CA VAL A 13 -1.77 -5.63 8.45
C VAL A 13 -2.97 -4.79 8.86
N ARG A 14 -3.21 -4.74 10.18
CA ARG A 14 -4.42 -4.17 10.80
C ARG A 14 -4.13 -2.76 11.35
N ALA A 15 -3.85 -1.81 10.47
CA ALA A 15 -3.73 -0.40 10.83
C ALA A 15 -4.18 0.49 9.65
N ILE A 16 -5.11 1.41 9.89
CA ILE A 16 -5.34 2.53 8.99
C ILE A 16 -4.39 3.62 9.44
N VAL A 17 -3.66 4.15 8.47
CA VAL A 17 -2.89 5.36 8.67
C VAL A 17 -3.63 6.47 7.94
N CYS A 18 -4.37 7.27 8.70
CA CYS A 18 -5.20 8.33 8.16
C CYS A 18 -4.39 9.62 8.04
N ASN A 19 -4.50 10.27 6.88
CA ASN A 19 -4.03 11.63 6.69
C ASN A 19 -5.00 12.59 7.38
N ALA A 20 -4.58 13.23 8.47
CA ALA A 20 -5.37 14.28 9.10
C ALA A 20 -5.03 15.61 8.41
N GLY A 21 -5.82 15.99 7.41
CA GLY A 21 -5.75 17.33 6.82
C GLY A 21 -5.97 18.39 7.90
N THR A 22 -5.16 19.45 7.87
CA THR A 22 -5.14 20.56 8.82
C THR A 22 -6.54 21.11 9.12
N PHE A 23 -7.01 20.92 10.36
CA PHE A 23 -8.18 21.62 10.86
C PHE A 23 -7.73 22.77 11.76
N SER A 24 -7.91 23.99 11.24
CA SER A 24 -7.60 25.24 11.90
C SER A 24 -8.61 25.54 13.00
N SER A 25 -8.27 25.23 14.25
CA SER A 25 -8.59 26.01 15.46
C SER A 25 -8.06 25.32 16.73
N GLY A 26 -6.83 25.68 17.11
CA GLY A 26 -6.49 25.80 18.54
C GLY A 26 -5.50 24.82 19.16
N LEU A 27 -5.35 23.57 18.70
CA LEU A 27 -4.27 22.68 19.17
C LEU A 27 -3.88 21.67 18.09
N CYS A 28 -2.64 21.75 17.63
CA CYS A 28 -1.97 20.76 16.80
C CYS A 28 -0.97 20.03 17.68
N GLN A 29 -1.19 18.74 17.95
CA GLN A 29 -0.28 17.89 18.71
C GLN A 29 0.03 16.67 17.85
N SER A 30 1.30 16.43 17.51
CA SER A 30 1.73 15.24 16.77
C SER A 30 2.45 14.24 17.69
N ALA A 31 2.10 12.97 17.52
CA ALA A 31 2.76 11.66 17.77
C ALA A 31 3.63 11.39 19.03
N LEU A 32 4.15 12.38 19.74
CA LEU A 32 5.04 12.22 20.90
C LEU A 32 4.62 13.05 22.11
N CYS A 33 3.48 13.72 22.04
CA CYS A 33 2.96 14.41 23.22
C CYS A 33 2.33 13.39 24.18
N THR A 34 2.75 13.45 25.44
CA THR A 34 2.14 12.70 26.56
C THR A 34 0.64 13.00 26.72
N PHE A 35 0.15 14.06 26.07
CA PHE A 35 -1.24 14.50 26.07
C PHE A 35 -1.89 14.24 24.71
N ILE A 36 -3.03 13.54 24.72
CA ILE A 36 -3.83 13.24 23.55
C ILE A 36 -4.92 14.30 23.42
N ALA A 37 -5.09 14.90 22.25
CA ALA A 37 -6.15 15.87 22.04
C ALA A 37 -7.52 15.17 21.93
N PRO A 38 -8.61 15.71 22.53
CA PRO A 38 -9.94 15.11 22.43
C PRO A 38 -10.40 14.93 20.98
N SER A 39 -10.02 15.84 20.08
CA SER A 39 -10.31 15.76 18.65
C SER A 39 -9.72 14.52 17.98
N GLU A 40 -8.49 14.12 18.36
CA GLU A 40 -7.84 12.91 17.83
C GLU A 40 -8.58 11.64 18.27
N VAL A 41 -9.04 11.60 19.52
CA VAL A 41 -9.80 10.45 20.05
C VAL A 41 -11.13 10.32 19.32
N LEU A 42 -11.84 11.43 19.11
CA LEU A 42 -13.12 11.44 18.39
C LEU A 42 -12.93 11.02 16.92
N LEU A 43 -11.87 11.50 16.27
CA LEU A 43 -11.54 11.10 14.90
C LEU A 43 -11.18 9.61 14.83
N ALA A 44 -10.34 9.12 15.74
CA ALA A 44 -9.96 7.71 15.80
C ALA A 44 -11.18 6.80 16.01
N LYS A 45 -12.10 7.20 16.90
CA LYS A 45 -13.37 6.49 17.11
C LYS A 45 -14.22 6.48 15.83
N LYS A 46 -14.38 7.63 15.17
CA LYS A 46 -15.15 7.71 13.94
C LYS A 46 -14.57 6.86 12.83
N ILE A 47 -13.24 6.82 12.70
CA ILE A 47 -12.55 5.96 11.74
C ILE A 47 -12.82 4.49 12.04
N ALA A 48 -12.73 4.08 13.32
CA ALA A 48 -13.01 2.70 13.70
C ALA A 48 -14.47 2.27 13.39
N GLU A 49 -15.43 3.19 13.43
CA GLU A 49 -16.83 2.92 13.06
C GLU A 49 -17.06 2.75 11.55
N ILE A 50 -16.29 3.42 10.70
CA ILE A 50 -16.48 3.41 9.23
C ILE A 50 -15.53 2.44 8.52
N ALA A 51 -14.42 2.09 9.15
CA ALA A 51 -13.43 1.22 8.57
C ALA A 51 -13.93 -0.23 8.50
N PRO A 52 -13.49 -1.00 7.50
CA PRO A 52 -13.81 -2.43 7.45
C PRO A 52 -13.18 -3.17 8.63
N ASP A 53 -13.93 -4.10 9.21
CA ASP A 53 -13.41 -5.00 10.26
C ASP A 53 -12.20 -5.81 9.76
N PRO A 54 -11.21 -6.11 10.62
CA PRO A 54 -11.17 -5.93 12.07
C PRO A 54 -10.32 -4.71 12.51
N LEU A 55 -10.43 -3.57 11.84
CA LEU A 55 -9.55 -2.45 12.13
C LEU A 55 -9.93 -1.74 13.45
N GLN A 56 -8.98 -1.69 14.40
CA GLN A 56 -9.23 -1.14 15.74
C GLN A 56 -8.27 -0.04 16.20
N LYS A 57 -7.19 0.23 15.44
CA LYS A 57 -6.19 1.25 15.80
C LYS A 57 -5.84 2.10 14.60
N SER A 58 -5.69 3.39 14.86
CA SER A 58 -5.35 4.40 13.88
C SER A 58 -4.12 5.17 14.35
N PHE A 59 -3.27 5.53 13.41
CA PHE A 59 -2.21 6.51 13.60
C PHE A 59 -2.42 7.66 12.61
N PHE A 60 -2.15 8.89 13.05
CA PHE A 60 -2.33 10.09 12.23
C PHE A 60 -1.00 10.63 11.74
N ALA A 61 -0.88 10.78 10.43
CA ALA A 61 0.25 11.40 9.77
C ALA A 61 -0.20 12.63 8.98
N CYS A 62 0.73 13.53 8.66
CA CYS A 62 0.46 14.75 7.91
C CYS A 62 0.47 14.50 6.39
N THR A 63 1.10 13.41 5.94
CA THR A 63 1.21 13.06 4.53
C THR A 63 1.01 11.57 4.29
N GLY A 64 0.62 11.21 3.06
CA GLY A 64 0.54 9.80 2.64
C GLY A 64 1.91 9.09 2.64
N SER A 65 3.00 9.81 2.40
CA SER A 65 4.36 9.26 2.47
C SER A 65 4.70 8.81 3.89
N GLU A 66 4.46 9.66 4.89
CA GLU A 66 4.63 9.33 6.30
C GLU A 66 3.73 8.16 6.72
N SER A 67 2.48 8.16 6.24
CA SER A 67 1.56 7.06 6.47
C SER A 67 2.14 5.72 6.04
N ASN A 68 2.72 5.67 4.84
CA ASN A 68 3.32 4.46 4.29
C ASN A 68 4.64 4.08 4.97
N GLU A 69 5.46 5.03 5.41
CA GLU A 69 6.63 4.71 6.22
C GLU A 69 6.27 4.08 7.56
N MET A 70 5.21 4.57 8.19
CA MET A 70 4.73 4.00 9.44
C MET A 70 4.12 2.62 9.25
N ALA A 71 3.38 2.40 8.16
CA ALA A 71 2.92 1.08 7.78
C ALA A 71 4.10 0.11 7.55
N LEU A 72 5.15 0.54 6.84
CA LEU A 72 6.37 -0.25 6.63
C LEU A 72 7.06 -0.61 7.96
N ARG A 73 7.23 0.35 8.86
CA ARG A 73 7.83 0.09 10.18
C ARG A 73 6.97 -0.85 11.02
N LEU A 74 5.66 -0.65 11.01
CA LEU A 74 4.70 -1.44 11.77
C LEU A 74 4.69 -2.89 11.30
N VAL A 75 4.58 -3.13 10.00
CA VAL A 75 4.54 -4.50 9.48
C VAL A 75 5.85 -5.24 9.73
N ARG A 76 6.99 -4.56 9.57
CA ARG A 76 8.30 -5.16 9.84
C ARG A 76 8.45 -5.53 11.31
N LYS A 77 8.04 -4.65 12.22
CA LYS A 77 8.06 -4.90 13.67
C LYS A 77 7.09 -6.01 14.07
N TYR A 78 5.89 -6.04 13.49
CA TYR A 78 4.86 -7.02 13.83
C TYR A 78 5.21 -8.43 13.34
N THR A 79 5.73 -8.53 12.11
CA THR A 79 6.02 -9.83 11.47
C THR A 79 7.43 -10.34 11.75
N GLY A 80 8.36 -9.46 12.13
CA GLY A 80 9.80 -9.76 12.19
C GLY A 80 10.46 -9.92 10.81
N ARG A 81 9.76 -9.60 9.73
CA ARG A 81 10.20 -9.76 8.33
C ARG A 81 10.43 -8.39 7.71
N PHE A 82 11.41 -8.25 6.82
CA PHE A 82 11.74 -6.94 6.22
C PHE A 82 11.24 -6.75 4.78
N GLU A 83 10.98 -7.85 4.07
CA GLU A 83 10.60 -7.86 2.66
C GLU A 83 9.13 -7.47 2.48
N VAL A 84 8.82 -6.71 1.44
CA VAL A 84 7.48 -6.30 1.07
C VAL A 84 7.32 -6.41 -0.43
N ILE A 85 6.09 -6.61 -0.88
CA ILE A 85 5.76 -6.68 -2.29
C ILE A 85 4.87 -5.48 -2.63
N ALA A 86 5.09 -4.85 -3.78
CA ALA A 86 4.29 -3.75 -4.27
C ALA A 86 3.95 -3.90 -5.76
N LEU A 87 2.97 -3.15 -6.25
CA LEU A 87 2.61 -3.16 -7.67
C LEU A 87 3.58 -2.28 -8.49
N MET A 88 4.02 -2.79 -9.64
CA MET A 88 4.61 -1.92 -10.68
C MET A 88 3.59 -0.86 -11.09
N ARG A 89 4.06 0.36 -11.37
CA ARG A 89 3.25 1.57 -11.59
C ARG A 89 2.52 2.14 -10.36
N GLY A 90 2.55 1.44 -9.21
CA GLY A 90 1.99 1.96 -7.96
C GLY A 90 2.74 3.19 -7.44
N TYR A 91 2.03 4.06 -6.72
CA TYR A 91 2.59 5.25 -6.09
C TYR A 91 2.27 5.27 -4.60
N HIS A 92 3.32 5.22 -3.77
CA HIS A 92 3.18 5.16 -2.32
C HIS A 92 3.83 6.36 -1.62
N GLY A 93 4.39 7.31 -2.36
CA GLY A 93 5.00 8.52 -1.81
C GLY A 93 6.43 8.74 -2.28
N GLN A 94 7.05 9.77 -1.72
CA GLN A 94 8.37 10.29 -2.10
C GLN A 94 9.37 10.36 -0.94
N SER A 95 8.94 10.05 0.28
CA SER A 95 9.89 9.85 1.37
C SER A 95 10.71 8.58 1.10
N TYR A 96 11.92 8.47 1.62
CA TYR A 96 12.86 7.44 1.18
C TYR A 96 12.31 6.00 1.33
N GLY A 97 11.60 5.71 2.42
CA GLY A 97 10.95 4.42 2.64
C GLY A 97 9.75 4.21 1.71
N SER A 98 8.91 5.23 1.53
CA SER A 98 7.71 5.12 0.69
C SER A 98 8.03 5.09 -0.81
N ALA A 99 9.05 5.83 -1.24
CA ALA A 99 9.58 5.80 -2.60
C ALA A 99 10.23 4.45 -2.92
N SER A 100 10.75 3.72 -1.91
CA SER A 100 11.30 2.37 -2.11
C SER A 100 10.25 1.36 -2.59
N ILE A 101 9.00 1.54 -2.17
CA ILE A 101 7.85 0.71 -2.59
C ILE A 101 7.03 1.35 -3.72
N THR A 102 7.38 2.55 -4.20
CA THR A 102 6.79 3.15 -5.40
C THR A 102 7.32 2.47 -6.65
N GLY A 103 6.43 1.78 -7.38
CA GLY A 103 6.74 1.02 -8.60
C GLY A 103 6.83 1.87 -9.87
N ARG A 104 7.02 3.19 -9.74
CA ARG A 104 7.15 4.12 -10.87
C ARG A 104 8.60 4.59 -11.02
N GLY A 105 9.15 4.42 -12.23
CA GLY A 105 10.47 4.93 -12.59
C GLY A 105 10.46 6.37 -13.09
N GLY A 106 11.52 6.74 -13.84
CA GLY A 106 11.70 8.08 -14.39
C GLY A 106 12.07 9.09 -13.31
N MET A 107 11.52 10.30 -13.42
CA MET A 107 11.81 11.44 -12.52
C MET A 107 11.65 11.14 -11.02
N LEU A 108 10.84 10.14 -10.65
CA LEU A 108 10.65 9.76 -9.24
C LEU A 108 11.80 8.93 -8.66
N ARG A 109 12.73 8.45 -9.51
CA ARG A 109 13.90 7.65 -9.09
C ARG A 109 15.22 8.23 -9.57
N GLU A 110 15.19 9.07 -10.59
CA GLU A 110 16.36 9.75 -11.15
C GLU A 110 17.07 10.58 -10.07
N GLY A 111 18.35 10.33 -9.83
CA GLY A 111 19.17 11.07 -8.84
C GLY A 111 18.94 10.70 -7.37
N TYR A 112 17.95 9.84 -7.04
CA TYR A 112 17.61 9.48 -5.65
C TYR A 112 18.11 8.09 -5.20
N GLY A 113 18.72 7.33 -6.11
CA GLY A 113 19.20 5.97 -5.84
C GLY A 113 20.51 5.89 -5.03
N PRO A 114 20.83 4.73 -4.43
CA PRO A 114 20.04 3.48 -4.44
C PRO A 114 18.87 3.54 -3.44
N MET A 115 17.71 3.02 -3.82
CA MET A 115 16.56 2.97 -2.90
C MET A 115 16.76 1.92 -1.79
N PRO A 116 16.09 2.06 -0.64
CA PRO A 116 16.07 1.03 0.40
C PRO A 116 15.71 -0.35 -0.16
N THR A 117 16.40 -1.38 0.34
CA THR A 117 16.19 -2.77 -0.07
C THR A 117 14.97 -3.41 0.61
N GLY A 118 14.55 -4.56 0.06
CA GLY A 118 13.45 -5.34 0.59
C GLY A 118 12.09 -5.03 -0.04
N ALA A 119 12.05 -4.34 -1.17
CA ALA A 119 10.84 -4.19 -1.97
C ALA A 119 10.96 -4.99 -3.27
N SER A 120 9.99 -5.85 -3.54
CA SER A 120 9.84 -6.59 -4.80
C SER A 120 8.56 -6.17 -5.51
N PHE A 121 8.56 -6.21 -6.85
CA PHE A 121 7.47 -5.64 -7.64
C PHE A 121 6.78 -6.67 -8.52
N VAL A 122 5.45 -6.65 -8.53
CA VAL A 122 4.61 -7.52 -9.38
C VAL A 122 3.85 -6.68 -10.42
N PRO A 123 3.54 -7.22 -11.60
CA PRO A 123 2.75 -6.51 -12.60
C PRO A 123 1.34 -6.17 -12.09
N PRO A 124 0.82 -4.96 -12.35
CA PRO A 124 -0.52 -4.58 -11.91
C PRO A 124 -1.60 -5.29 -12.75
N PRO A 125 -2.83 -5.43 -12.21
CA PRO A 125 -3.99 -5.95 -12.94
C PRO A 125 -4.53 -4.92 -13.95
N TYR A 126 -3.72 -4.60 -14.97
CA TYR A 126 -4.04 -3.59 -15.97
C TYR A 126 -4.57 -4.23 -17.25
N THR A 127 -5.88 -4.43 -17.33
CA THR A 127 -6.56 -5.13 -18.45
C THR A 127 -6.21 -4.57 -19.83
N TYR A 128 -6.18 -3.24 -20.00
CA TYR A 128 -5.91 -2.59 -21.28
C TYR A 128 -4.48 -2.82 -21.81
N ARG A 129 -3.48 -3.00 -20.93
CA ARG A 129 -2.09 -3.33 -21.32
C ARG A 129 -1.55 -4.52 -20.54
N CYS A 130 -2.36 -5.57 -20.42
CA CYS A 130 -1.96 -6.75 -19.67
C CYS A 130 -0.97 -7.59 -20.49
N GLN A 131 0.18 -7.91 -19.89
CA GLN A 131 1.19 -8.78 -20.50
C GLN A 131 0.72 -10.23 -20.62
N TYR A 132 -0.22 -10.64 -19.75
CA TYR A 132 -0.70 -12.02 -19.68
C TYR A 132 -1.91 -12.29 -20.56
N CYS A 133 -2.78 -11.30 -20.75
CA CYS A 133 -4.04 -11.51 -21.46
C CYS A 133 -3.91 -11.41 -22.98
N LYS A 134 -2.81 -10.90 -23.54
CA LYS A 134 -2.48 -10.90 -24.99
C LYS A 134 -3.63 -10.49 -25.95
N GLY A 135 -4.58 -9.67 -25.49
CA GLY A 135 -5.75 -9.25 -26.29
C GLY A 135 -6.94 -10.22 -26.27
N GLU A 136 -6.93 -11.25 -25.42
CA GLU A 136 -8.07 -12.13 -25.18
C GLU A 136 -9.25 -11.36 -24.56
N SER A 137 -10.47 -11.82 -24.86
CA SER A 137 -11.73 -11.17 -24.44
C SER A 137 -11.95 -11.18 -22.93
N CYS A 138 -11.25 -12.05 -22.19
CA CYS A 138 -11.39 -12.20 -20.75
C CYS A 138 -10.01 -12.22 -20.08
N CYS A 139 -9.87 -11.45 -19.00
CA CYS A 139 -8.66 -11.45 -18.18
C CYS A 139 -8.58 -12.77 -17.41
N ASN A 140 -7.49 -13.52 -17.57
CA ASN A 140 -7.22 -14.76 -16.84
C ASN A 140 -6.58 -14.53 -15.45
N LEU A 141 -6.37 -13.27 -15.05
CA LEU A 141 -5.68 -12.90 -13.81
C LEU A 141 -4.26 -13.50 -13.69
N GLY A 142 -3.54 -13.76 -14.80
CA GLY A 142 -2.16 -14.27 -14.73
C GLY A 142 -1.18 -13.35 -13.97
N CYS A 143 -1.56 -12.08 -13.74
CA CYS A 143 -0.85 -11.19 -12.81
C CYS A 143 -0.93 -11.62 -11.34
N ALA A 144 -1.97 -12.37 -10.95
CA ALA A 144 -2.10 -12.97 -9.63
C ALA A 144 -1.11 -14.12 -9.46
N ASP A 145 -0.95 -14.98 -10.48
CA ASP A 145 0.05 -16.06 -10.47
C ASP A 145 1.48 -15.51 -10.40
N ALA A 146 1.70 -14.34 -11.02
CA ALA A 146 2.98 -13.64 -10.94
C ALA A 146 3.35 -13.21 -9.51
N VAL A 147 2.37 -13.08 -8.59
CA VAL A 147 2.65 -12.78 -7.17
C VAL A 147 3.40 -13.94 -6.53
N GLU A 148 2.92 -15.17 -6.72
CA GLU A 148 3.55 -16.38 -6.18
C GLU A 148 4.95 -16.56 -6.77
N TYR A 149 5.09 -16.38 -8.09
CA TYR A 149 6.39 -16.42 -8.75
C TYR A 149 7.40 -15.41 -8.17
N VAL A 150 6.97 -14.17 -7.89
CA VAL A 150 7.85 -13.15 -7.30
C VAL A 150 8.18 -13.48 -5.84
N ILE A 151 7.24 -14.05 -5.08
CA ILE A 151 7.49 -14.52 -3.72
C ILE A 151 8.61 -15.57 -3.73
N ASP A 152 8.54 -16.54 -4.63
CA ASP A 152 9.48 -17.67 -4.67
C ASP A 152 10.86 -17.30 -5.22
N THR A 153 10.93 -16.32 -6.12
CA THR A 153 12.19 -15.98 -6.82
C THR A 153 12.91 -14.77 -6.26
N SER A 154 12.17 -13.77 -5.79
CA SER A 154 12.68 -12.43 -5.47
C SER A 154 12.54 -12.08 -3.99
N THR A 155 12.07 -13.01 -3.17
CA THR A 155 11.95 -12.85 -1.71
C THR A 155 12.42 -14.11 -1.00
N SER A 156 12.49 -14.08 0.33
CA SER A 156 12.75 -15.25 1.18
C SER A 156 11.57 -16.25 1.26
N GLY A 157 10.57 -16.14 0.38
CA GLY A 157 9.30 -16.86 0.41
C GLY A 157 8.33 -16.38 1.49
N LYS A 158 8.72 -15.36 2.28
CA LYS A 158 7.96 -14.88 3.44
C LYS A 158 7.96 -13.34 3.49
N PRO A 159 7.31 -12.66 2.54
CA PRO A 159 7.12 -11.22 2.64
C PRO A 159 6.32 -10.85 3.90
N ALA A 160 6.56 -9.64 4.39
CA ALA A 160 5.88 -9.03 5.52
C ALA A 160 4.49 -8.49 5.12
N ALA A 161 4.39 -7.85 3.96
CA ALA A 161 3.15 -7.27 3.44
C ALA A 161 3.14 -7.13 1.91
N PHE A 162 1.93 -6.95 1.39
CA PHE A 162 1.64 -6.54 0.02
C PHE A 162 1.03 -5.14 0.02
N PHE A 163 1.68 -4.18 -0.64
CA PHE A 163 1.25 -2.79 -0.79
C PHE A 163 0.61 -2.59 -2.16
N PHE A 164 -0.64 -2.16 -2.18
CA PHE A 164 -1.38 -1.89 -3.42
C PHE A 164 -2.40 -0.76 -3.24
N GLU A 165 -2.77 -0.15 -4.36
CA GLU A 165 -3.86 0.81 -4.45
C GLU A 165 -5.10 0.09 -5.00
N PRO A 166 -6.28 0.17 -4.35
CA PRO A 166 -7.51 -0.45 -4.87
C PRO A 166 -7.90 0.07 -6.27
N MET A 167 -7.58 1.34 -6.54
CA MET A 167 -7.61 1.94 -7.86
C MET A 167 -6.30 2.73 -8.01
N MET A 168 -5.49 2.40 -9.02
CA MET A 168 -4.16 2.98 -9.16
C MET A 168 -4.25 4.33 -9.86
N SER A 169 -4.31 5.39 -9.07
CA SER A 169 -4.60 6.74 -9.56
C SER A 169 -3.42 7.30 -10.36
N ALA A 170 -2.24 7.37 -9.74
CA ALA A 170 -1.03 7.92 -10.35
C ALA A 170 -0.48 7.07 -11.52
N ALA A 171 -0.95 5.83 -11.64
CA ALA A 171 -0.62 4.92 -12.74
C ALA A 171 -1.42 5.19 -14.02
N GLY A 172 -2.42 6.08 -13.96
CA GLY A 172 -3.32 6.41 -15.06
C GLY A 172 -4.76 5.94 -14.84
N GLN A 173 -5.29 6.04 -13.61
CA GLN A 173 -6.66 5.64 -13.26
C GLN A 173 -6.97 4.18 -13.63
N ILE A 174 -6.10 3.26 -13.22
CA ILE A 174 -6.26 1.83 -13.52
C ILE A 174 -7.23 1.23 -12.50
N VAL A 175 -8.39 0.81 -12.98
CA VAL A 175 -9.38 0.04 -12.20
C VAL A 175 -9.10 -1.45 -12.42
N PRO A 176 -8.86 -2.23 -11.36
CA PRO A 176 -8.69 -3.68 -11.47
C PRO A 176 -9.91 -4.35 -12.11
N SER A 177 -9.69 -5.44 -12.85
CA SER A 177 -10.80 -6.28 -13.31
C SER A 177 -11.56 -6.89 -12.13
N LYS A 178 -12.87 -7.10 -12.33
CA LYS A 178 -13.74 -7.80 -11.37
C LYS A 178 -13.43 -9.29 -11.28
#